data_AF-A0A6P1VWL7-F1
#
_entry.id   AF-A0A6P1VWL7-F1
#
_cell.length_a   1.000
_cell.length_b   1.000
_cell.length_c   1.000
_cell.angle_alpha   90.00
_cell.angle_beta   90.00
_cell.angle_gamma   90.00
#
_symmetry.space_group_name_H-M   'P 1'
#
loop_
_entity.id
_entity.type
_entity.pdbx_description
1 polymer ?
#
loop_
_entity_poly.entity_id
_entity_poly.type
_entity_poly.pdbx_seq_one_letter_code
_entity_poly.pdbx_strand_id
1 'polypeptide(L)'
;MGVNQVIVQYAANKVGHRDGDGQCWTLAEKALKNAHAKTSNDIMGADGVNSDADYVWGTETSLANLQPGDIVQFNYYTMHIDNADGSWREEGRGEPRHTAIVASVGAGGKVVVYEQNIPDGGPVKKSTLYFKNTDSVTLGGSWWFYRPIPK
;
A
#
# COMPACT_ATOMS: atom_id res chain seq x y z
N MET A 1 2.34 -1.10 -22.33
CA MET A 1 2.20 -0.30 -21.09
C MET A 1 3.06 -0.94 -20.02
N GLY A 2 3.81 -0.19 -19.21
CA GLY A 2 4.66 -0.78 -18.17
C GLY A 2 3.82 -1.43 -17.05
N VAL A 3 4.33 -2.49 -16.42
CA VAL A 3 3.63 -3.24 -15.34
C VAL A 3 3.10 -2.29 -14.26
N ASN A 4 3.95 -1.40 -13.75
CA ASN A 4 3.59 -0.40 -12.75
C ASN A 4 2.44 0.51 -13.19
N GLN A 5 2.41 0.94 -14.46
CA GLN A 5 1.35 1.78 -14.97
C GLN A 5 0.02 1.02 -15.05
N VAL A 6 0.04 -0.26 -15.43
CA VAL A 6 -1.16 -1.11 -15.46
C VAL A 6 -1.72 -1.30 -14.04
N ILE A 7 -0.85 -1.51 -13.05
CA ILE A 7 -1.24 -1.64 -11.63
C ILE A 7 -1.91 -0.36 -11.12
N VAL A 8 -1.31 0.80 -11.38
CA VAL A 8 -1.87 2.10 -10.97
C VAL A 8 -3.22 2.35 -11.62
N GLN A 9 -3.34 2.10 -12.93
CA GLN A 9 -4.60 2.29 -13.64
C GLN A 9 -5.69 1.35 -13.14
N TYR A 10 -5.34 0.09 -12.85
CA TYR A 10 -6.26 -0.86 -12.25
C TYR A 10 -6.84 -0.32 -10.94
N ALA A 11 -5.97 0.08 -10.01
CA ALA A 11 -6.41 0.58 -8.70
C ALA A 11 -7.20 1.90 -8.81
N ALA A 12 -6.78 2.81 -9.70
CA ALA A 12 -7.48 4.06 -9.96
C ALA A 12 -8.93 3.82 -10.44
N ASN A 13 -9.13 2.84 -11.31
CA ASN A 13 -10.46 2.49 -11.84
C ASN A 13 -11.37 1.81 -10.80
N LYS A 14 -10.83 1.41 -9.64
CA LYS A 14 -11.61 0.83 -8.55
C LYS A 14 -12.00 1.83 -7.48
N VAL A 15 -11.47 3.05 -7.49
CA VAL A 15 -11.79 4.08 -6.50
C VAL A 15 -13.30 4.28 -6.39
N GLY A 16 -13.82 4.26 -5.15
CA GLY A 16 -15.25 4.36 -4.85
C GLY A 16 -16.01 3.03 -4.93
N HIS A 17 -15.37 1.96 -5.37
CA HIS A 17 -15.97 0.63 -5.49
C HIS A 17 -15.21 -0.39 -4.64
N ARG A 18 -15.93 -1.43 -4.19
CA ARG A 18 -15.32 -2.61 -3.58
C ARG A 18 -14.77 -3.51 -4.68
N ASP A 19 -13.50 -3.89 -4.59
CA ASP A 19 -12.87 -4.87 -5.44
C ASP A 19 -12.83 -6.25 -4.78
N GLY A 20 -13.45 -7.23 -5.44
CA GLY A 20 -13.52 -8.61 -4.96
C GLY A 20 -14.22 -8.73 -3.62
N ASP A 21 -13.59 -9.46 -2.71
CA ASP A 21 -14.08 -9.67 -1.35
C ASP A 21 -13.88 -8.46 -0.43
N GLY A 22 -13.40 -7.32 -0.94
CA GLY A 22 -13.20 -6.11 -0.15
C GLY A 22 -11.93 -6.10 0.70
N GLN A 23 -11.07 -7.11 0.62
CA GLN A 23 -9.82 -7.13 1.39
C GLN A 23 -8.76 -6.23 0.77
N CYS A 24 -7.87 -5.67 1.58
CA CYS A 24 -6.72 -4.89 1.10
C CYS A 24 -5.76 -5.73 0.25
N TRP A 25 -5.55 -6.98 0.64
CA TRP A 25 -4.79 -7.99 -0.10
C TRP A 25 -5.34 -8.25 -1.50
N THR A 26 -6.67 -8.39 -1.62
CA THR A 26 -7.34 -8.70 -2.89
C THR A 26 -7.13 -7.62 -3.95
N LEU A 27 -7.11 -6.34 -3.54
CA LEU A 27 -6.80 -5.24 -4.45
C LEU A 27 -5.39 -5.38 -5.05
N ALA A 28 -4.39 -5.65 -4.21
CA ALA A 28 -3.00 -5.80 -4.64
C ALA A 28 -2.82 -7.04 -5.54
N GLU A 29 -3.34 -8.20 -5.13
CA GLU A 29 -3.28 -9.43 -5.93
C GLU A 29 -3.90 -9.26 -7.31
N LYS A 30 -5.11 -8.69 -7.38
CA LYS A 30 -5.80 -8.52 -8.66
C LYS A 30 -5.11 -7.51 -9.55
N ALA A 31 -4.58 -6.42 -8.99
CA ALA A 31 -3.81 -5.46 -9.76
C ALA A 31 -2.55 -6.08 -10.37
N LEU A 32 -1.82 -6.91 -9.59
CA LEU A 32 -0.65 -7.66 -10.08
C LEU A 32 -1.03 -8.68 -11.16
N LYS A 33 -2.10 -9.45 -10.96
CA LYS A 33 -2.62 -10.40 -11.97
C LYS A 33 -2.97 -9.70 -13.26
N ASN A 34 -3.68 -8.58 -13.18
CA ASN A 34 -4.07 -7.78 -14.35
C ASN A 34 -2.85 -7.21 -15.09
N ALA A 35 -1.76 -6.96 -14.38
CA ALA A 35 -0.51 -6.47 -14.95
C ALA A 35 0.44 -7.57 -15.43
N HIS A 36 0.04 -8.85 -15.38
CA HIS A 36 0.90 -10.01 -15.64
C HIS A 36 2.19 -9.98 -14.79
N ALA A 37 2.08 -9.57 -13.53
CA ALA A 37 3.15 -9.60 -12.55
C ALA A 37 3.01 -10.80 -11.60
N LYS A 38 4.11 -11.22 -10.98
CA LYS A 38 4.11 -12.17 -9.86
C LYS A 38 3.33 -11.56 -8.70
N THR A 39 2.45 -12.37 -8.12
CA THR A 39 1.67 -12.02 -6.95
C THR A 39 2.29 -12.57 -5.68
N SER A 40 1.75 -12.23 -4.50
CA SER A 40 2.22 -12.78 -3.23
C SER A 40 2.11 -14.30 -3.22
N ASN A 41 1.03 -14.85 -3.81
CA ASN A 41 0.88 -16.30 -4.00
C ASN A 41 1.98 -16.91 -4.88
N ASP A 42 2.43 -16.23 -5.93
CA ASP A 42 3.50 -16.74 -6.79
C ASP A 42 4.88 -16.70 -6.11
N ILE A 43 5.08 -15.76 -5.19
CA ILE A 43 6.38 -15.51 -4.53
C ILE A 43 6.53 -16.36 -3.27
N MET A 44 5.51 -16.37 -2.41
CA MET A 44 5.54 -17.04 -1.11
C MET A 44 5.03 -18.48 -1.18
N GLY A 45 4.35 -18.85 -2.26
CA GLY A 45 3.59 -20.09 -2.36
C GLY A 45 2.28 -20.01 -1.54
N ALA A 46 1.32 -20.89 -1.87
CA ALA A 46 0.01 -20.88 -1.22
C ALA A 46 0.09 -21.09 0.30
N ASP A 47 1.05 -21.88 0.78
CA ASP A 47 1.24 -22.15 2.21
C ASP A 47 1.91 -20.96 2.95
N GLY A 48 2.60 -20.08 2.22
CA GLY A 48 3.25 -18.89 2.76
C GLY A 48 2.32 -17.69 2.91
N VAL A 49 1.19 -17.68 2.20
CA VAL A 49 0.18 -16.62 2.27
C VAL A 49 -0.88 -17.01 3.30
N ASN A 50 -0.73 -16.54 4.54
CA ASN A 50 -1.69 -16.74 5.61
C ASN A 50 -1.93 -15.45 6.39
N SER A 51 -2.92 -15.44 7.30
CA SER A 51 -3.29 -14.27 8.11
C SER A 51 -2.13 -13.72 8.96
N ASP A 52 -1.15 -14.57 9.24
CA ASP A 52 -0.01 -14.25 10.10
C ASP A 52 1.25 -13.87 9.33
N ALA A 53 1.21 -13.83 7.99
CA ALA A 53 2.37 -13.58 7.15
C ALA A 53 2.47 -12.11 6.72
N ASP A 54 3.69 -11.54 6.81
CA ASP A 54 4.01 -10.28 6.14
C ASP A 54 4.19 -10.56 4.64
N TYR A 55 3.22 -10.11 3.83
CA TYR A 55 3.17 -10.44 2.42
C TYR A 55 4.32 -9.81 1.62
N VAL A 56 4.93 -10.61 0.75
CA VAL A 56 5.96 -10.19 -0.20
C VAL A 56 5.33 -9.99 -1.57
N TRP A 57 5.45 -8.77 -2.10
CA TRP A 57 4.77 -8.37 -3.33
C TRP A 57 5.71 -8.21 -4.53
N GLY A 58 7.00 -8.48 -4.35
CA GLY A 58 8.02 -8.35 -5.38
C GLY A 58 9.42 -8.16 -4.81
N THR A 59 10.25 -7.41 -5.52
CA THR A 59 11.61 -7.07 -5.05
C THR A 59 11.54 -5.90 -4.09
N GLU A 60 12.14 -6.02 -2.91
CA GLU A 60 12.21 -4.89 -1.96
C GLU A 60 12.84 -3.65 -2.59
N THR A 61 12.27 -2.49 -2.27
CA THR A 61 12.77 -1.18 -2.69
C THR A 61 12.76 -0.20 -1.50
N SER A 62 13.38 0.95 -1.69
CA SER A 62 13.44 2.01 -0.68
C SER A 62 12.49 3.15 -1.03
N LEU A 63 12.16 3.97 -0.03
CA LEU A 63 11.39 5.20 -0.23
C LEU A 63 12.01 6.11 -1.29
N ALA A 64 13.35 6.19 -1.35
CA ALA A 64 14.07 7.03 -2.32
C ALA A 64 13.90 6.54 -3.77
N ASN A 65 13.66 5.25 -3.96
CA ASN A 65 13.46 4.63 -5.27
C ASN A 65 11.99 4.37 -5.57
N LEU A 66 11.06 4.74 -4.68
CA LEU A 66 9.66 4.40 -4.78
C LEU A 66 9.04 5.06 -6.01
N GLN A 67 8.17 4.32 -6.71
CA GLN A 67 7.48 4.83 -7.89
C GLN A 67 6.01 4.40 -7.90
N PRO A 68 5.13 5.08 -8.68
CA PRO A 68 3.77 4.63 -8.90
C PRO A 68 3.72 3.15 -9.31
N GLY A 69 2.81 2.39 -8.74
CA GLY A 69 2.62 0.96 -9.00
C GLY A 69 3.45 0.03 -8.11
N ASP A 70 4.39 0.56 -7.33
CA ASP A 70 4.98 -0.21 -6.23
C ASP A 70 3.92 -0.50 -5.14
N ILE A 71 4.16 -1.50 -4.31
CA ILE A 71 3.24 -1.94 -3.27
C ILE A 71 3.86 -1.72 -1.90
N VAL A 72 3.05 -1.24 -0.96
CA VAL A 72 3.43 -1.06 0.44
C VAL A 72 2.76 -2.14 1.27
N GLN A 73 3.55 -2.90 2.03
CA GLN A 73 3.08 -3.79 3.09
C GLN A 73 3.28 -3.10 4.43
N PHE A 74 2.24 -3.08 5.27
CA PHE A 74 2.28 -2.48 6.61
C PHE A 74 2.13 -3.53 7.70
N ASN A 75 2.78 -3.29 8.83
CA ASN A 75 2.67 -4.06 10.06
C ASN A 75 2.65 -3.08 11.25
N TYR A 76 1.48 -2.91 11.89
CA TYR A 76 1.22 -1.93 12.95
C TYR A 76 1.70 -0.50 12.64
N TYR A 77 1.56 -0.06 11.39
CA TYR A 77 1.96 1.29 10.99
C TYR A 77 1.07 2.34 11.66
N THR A 78 1.68 3.33 12.29
CA THR A 78 0.96 4.47 12.86
C THR A 78 1.56 5.77 12.35
N MET A 79 0.71 6.78 12.23
CA MET A 79 1.07 8.09 11.72
C MET A 79 0.37 9.16 12.53
N HIS A 80 1.14 9.92 13.29
CA HIS A 80 0.71 11.12 13.99
C HIS A 80 1.15 12.34 13.19
N ILE A 81 0.22 13.25 12.91
CA ILE A 81 0.48 14.50 12.18
C ILE A 81 0.01 15.68 13.02
N ASP A 82 0.92 16.58 13.34
CA ASP A 82 0.63 17.88 13.91
C ASP A 82 0.41 18.90 12.78
N ASN A 83 -0.75 19.52 12.75
CA ASN A 83 -1.09 20.55 11.76
C ASN A 83 -0.64 21.93 12.28
N ALA A 84 -0.36 22.86 11.35
CA ALA A 84 0.12 24.20 11.68
C ALA A 84 -0.90 25.04 12.49
N ASP A 85 -2.18 24.67 12.46
CA ASP A 85 -3.24 25.30 13.26
C ASP A 85 -3.31 24.80 14.71
N GLY A 86 -2.38 23.91 15.10
CA GLY A 86 -2.32 23.31 16.44
C GLY A 86 -3.23 22.10 16.61
N SER A 87 -4.03 21.73 15.61
CA SER A 87 -4.74 20.46 15.60
C SER A 87 -3.80 19.31 15.27
N TRP A 88 -4.15 18.09 15.66
CA TRP A 88 -3.41 16.89 15.28
C TRP A 88 -4.36 15.81 14.82
N ARG A 89 -3.84 14.83 14.05
CA ARG A 89 -4.56 13.60 13.74
C ARG A 89 -3.65 12.40 13.81
N GLU A 90 -4.22 11.26 14.18
CA GLU A 90 -3.55 9.97 14.16
C GLU A 90 -4.28 9.03 13.20
N GLU A 91 -3.52 8.28 12.42
CA GLU A 91 -4.02 7.26 11.52
C GLU A 91 -3.17 5.98 11.63
N GLY A 92 -3.83 4.83 11.80
CA GLY A 92 -3.19 3.52 11.78
C GLY A 92 -3.40 2.78 10.46
N ARG A 93 -2.48 1.88 10.10
CA ARG A 93 -2.63 0.85 9.07
C ARG A 93 -2.10 -0.47 9.58
N GLY A 94 -2.88 -1.52 9.40
CA GLY A 94 -2.47 -2.88 9.72
C GLY A 94 -2.50 -3.16 11.21
N GLU A 95 -3.69 -3.23 11.79
CA GLU A 95 -3.93 -3.94 13.05
C GLU A 95 -4.46 -5.35 12.69
N PRO A 96 -3.61 -6.36 12.41
CA PRO A 96 -2.14 -6.35 12.43
C PRO A 96 -1.47 -6.11 11.06
N ARG A 97 -2.18 -6.21 9.93
CA ARG A 97 -1.57 -6.11 8.58
C ARG A 97 -2.42 -5.36 7.59
N HIS A 98 -1.76 -4.65 6.68
CA HIS A 98 -2.42 -3.94 5.60
C HIS A 98 -1.54 -3.84 4.36
N THR A 99 -2.17 -3.62 3.21
CA THR A 99 -1.46 -3.45 1.94
C THR A 99 -2.07 -2.29 1.15
N ALA A 100 -1.22 -1.52 0.48
CA ALA A 100 -1.66 -0.45 -0.41
C ALA A 100 -0.79 -0.37 -1.67
N ILE A 101 -1.34 0.19 -2.75
CA ILE A 101 -0.64 0.41 -4.03
C ILE A 101 -0.22 1.88 -4.11
N VAL A 102 1.04 2.17 -4.43
CA VAL A 102 1.53 3.53 -4.60
C VAL A 102 0.90 4.17 -5.84
N ALA A 103 0.19 5.27 -5.63
CA ALA A 103 -0.40 6.08 -6.69
C ALA A 103 0.57 7.17 -7.17
N SER A 104 1.24 7.85 -6.24
CA SER A 104 2.27 8.85 -6.54
C SER A 104 3.19 9.08 -5.34
N VAL A 105 4.41 9.53 -5.62
CA VAL A 105 5.42 9.87 -4.60
C VAL A 105 5.64 11.38 -4.64
N GLY A 106 5.42 12.03 -3.51
CA GLY A 106 5.63 13.46 -3.31
C GLY A 106 6.92 13.76 -2.54
N ALA A 107 7.16 15.05 -2.29
CA ALA A 107 8.29 15.49 -1.49
C ALA A 107 8.11 15.13 0.00
N GLY A 108 9.23 15.07 0.74
CA GLY A 108 9.21 14.92 2.20
C GLY A 108 8.71 13.57 2.71
N GLY A 109 8.74 12.52 1.88
CA GLY A 109 8.24 11.19 2.24
C GLY A 109 6.71 11.07 2.18
N LYS A 110 6.01 12.09 1.64
CA LYS A 110 4.58 12.03 1.35
C LYS A 110 4.33 11.09 0.17
N VAL A 111 3.43 10.13 0.34
CA VAL A 111 3.08 9.15 -0.70
C VAL A 111 1.57 9.06 -0.77
N VAL A 112 1.02 9.17 -1.98
CA VAL A 112 -0.40 8.89 -2.21
C VAL A 112 -0.53 7.43 -2.57
N VAL A 113 -1.45 6.73 -1.91
CA VAL A 113 -1.71 5.30 -2.14
C VAL A 113 -3.17 5.06 -2.49
N TYR A 114 -3.42 3.98 -3.23
CA TYR A 114 -4.71 3.34 -3.35
C TYR A 114 -4.78 2.20 -2.34
N GLU A 115 -5.81 2.21 -1.50
CA GLU A 115 -6.03 1.19 -0.50
C GLU A 115 -7.51 0.86 -0.40
N GLN A 116 -7.81 -0.35 0.08
CA GLN A 116 -9.16 -0.82 0.35
C GLN A 116 -9.25 -1.26 1.81
N ASN A 117 -10.46 -1.36 2.37
CA ASN A 117 -10.68 -1.81 3.73
C ASN A 117 -10.21 -0.80 4.79
N ILE A 118 -10.24 0.51 4.45
CA ILE A 118 -10.02 1.61 5.41
C ILE A 118 -11.11 2.68 5.24
N PRO A 119 -12.02 2.89 6.21
CA PRO A 119 -12.22 2.07 7.41
C PRO A 119 -12.61 0.62 7.04
N ASP A 120 -12.63 -0.29 8.01
CA ASP A 120 -12.94 -1.71 7.76
C ASP A 120 -14.25 -1.87 6.96
N GLY A 121 -14.23 -2.74 5.94
CA GLY A 121 -15.28 -2.92 4.94
C GLY A 121 -15.38 -1.81 3.88
N GLY A 122 -14.56 -0.76 3.97
CA GLY A 122 -14.59 0.40 3.07
C GLY A 122 -14.12 0.09 1.63
N PRO A 123 -14.64 0.84 0.63
CA PRO A 123 -14.25 0.66 -0.77
C PRO A 123 -12.81 1.10 -1.02
N VAL A 124 -12.31 0.85 -2.24
CA VAL A 124 -11.01 1.42 -2.65
C VAL A 124 -11.08 2.94 -2.57
N LYS A 125 -10.06 3.55 -1.95
CA LYS A 125 -9.91 5.01 -1.85
C LYS A 125 -8.47 5.44 -2.08
N LYS A 126 -8.30 6.74 -2.32
CA LYS A 126 -6.99 7.39 -2.25
C LYS A 126 -6.72 7.89 -0.83
N SER A 127 -5.52 7.64 -0.35
CA SER A 127 -5.03 8.13 0.95
C SER A 127 -3.67 8.78 0.78
N THR A 128 -3.38 9.77 1.63
CA THR A 128 -2.04 10.35 1.74
C THR A 128 -1.39 9.81 3.01
N LEU A 129 -0.26 9.14 2.85
CA LEU A 129 0.56 8.60 3.93
C LEU A 129 1.95 9.25 3.93
N TYR A 130 2.69 9.09 5.03
CA TYR A 130 4.04 9.62 5.18
C TYR A 130 4.99 8.51 5.62
N PHE A 131 6.21 8.50 5.07
CA PHE A 131 7.18 7.44 5.34
C PHE A 131 8.53 7.98 5.83
N LYS A 132 8.53 9.22 6.31
CA LYS A 132 9.68 9.89 6.91
C LYS A 132 9.22 10.72 8.10
N ASN A 133 9.91 10.59 9.25
CA ASN A 133 9.71 11.47 10.39
C ASN A 133 10.11 12.90 10.06
N THR A 134 9.34 13.87 10.53
CA THR A 134 9.60 15.30 10.44
C THR A 134 9.18 15.97 11.75
N ASP A 135 9.41 17.28 11.89
CA ASP A 135 9.00 18.02 13.09
C ASP A 135 7.48 17.97 13.35
N SER A 136 6.68 17.68 12.32
CA SER A 136 5.22 17.63 12.38
C SER A 136 4.64 16.25 12.05
N VAL A 137 5.49 15.25 11.83
CA VAL A 137 5.05 13.89 11.47
C VAL A 137 5.86 12.88 12.27
N THR A 138 5.18 12.11 13.12
CA THR A 138 5.76 11.00 13.88
C THR A 138 5.17 9.69 13.37
N LEU A 139 6.04 8.75 13.02
CA LEU A 139 5.69 7.44 12.48
C LEU A 139 6.08 6.33 13.44
N GLY A 140 5.24 5.30 13.54
CA GLY A 140 5.48 4.07 14.29
C GLY A 140 5.21 2.82 13.45
N GLY A 141 5.53 1.65 14.02
CA GLY A 141 5.34 0.37 13.37
C GLY A 141 6.42 0.01 12.35
N SER A 142 6.06 -0.83 11.39
CA SER A 142 6.95 -1.29 10.31
C SER A 142 6.23 -1.31 8.97
N TRP A 143 7.00 -1.10 7.90
CA TRP A 143 6.51 -1.14 6.53
C TRP A 143 7.61 -1.52 5.57
N TRP A 144 7.21 -2.13 4.46
CA TRP A 144 8.10 -2.54 3.38
C TRP A 144 7.54 -2.10 2.04
N PHE A 145 8.43 -1.66 1.15
CA PHE A 145 8.08 -1.33 -0.22
C PHE A 145 8.56 -2.43 -1.15
N TYR A 146 7.69 -2.81 -2.09
CA TYR A 146 7.98 -3.85 -3.07
C TYR A 146 7.73 -3.33 -4.47
N ARG A 147 8.70 -3.59 -5.35
CA ARG A 147 8.58 -3.43 -6.79
C ARG A 147 8.01 -4.70 -7.42
N PRO A 148 6.87 -4.61 -8.13
CA PRO A 148 6.30 -5.73 -8.86
C PRO A 148 7.31 -6.40 -9.80
N ILE A 149 7.32 -7.73 -9.82
CA ILE A 149 8.16 -8.53 -10.70
C ILE A 149 7.30 -8.98 -11.89
N PRO A 150 7.59 -8.59 -13.14
CA PRO A 150 6.88 -9.12 -14.31
C PRO A 150 6.98 -10.65 -14.42
N LYS A 151 5.95 -11.30 -14.96
CA LYS A 151 5.98 -12.71 -15.34
C LYS A 151 6.58 -12.91 -16.73
#